data_AF-A0A2V7KNS0-F1
#
_entry.id   AF-A0A2V7KNS0-F1
#
_cell.length_a   1.000
_cell.length_b   1.000
_cell.length_c   1.000
_cell.angle_alpha   90.00
_cell.angle_beta   90.00
_cell.angle_gamma   90.00
#
_symmetry.space_group_name_H-M   'P 1'
#
loop_
_entity.id
_entity.type
_entity.pdbx_description
1 polymer ?
#
loop_
_entity_poly.entity_id
_entity_poly.type
_entity_poly.pdbx_seq_one_letter_code
_entity_poly.pdbx_strand_id
1 'polypeptide(L)'
;MDQDAWARGLDYSRVPLDISGRVYESVRSAIIYYAGVHYDRSGHLEWVHSVDGVRTLRDEFDKVAAHNEHHLTQVRLALGRPAA
;
A
#
# COMPACT_ATOMS: atom_id res chain seq x y z
N MET A 1 -1.29 15.36 10.23
CA MET A 1 -1.49 14.24 11.19
C MET A 1 -0.21 13.43 11.17
N ASP A 2 0.35 13.08 12.33
CA ASP A 2 1.57 12.28 12.41
C ASP A 2 1.23 10.82 12.12
N GLN A 3 1.42 10.39 10.87
CA GLN A 3 1.07 9.04 10.42
C GLN A 3 1.92 7.96 11.12
N ASP A 4 3.09 8.34 11.63
CA ASP A 4 4.03 7.43 12.29
C ASP A 4 3.74 7.27 13.79
N ALA A 5 2.85 8.09 14.36
CA ALA A 5 2.50 8.04 15.77
C ALA A 5 1.98 6.66 16.20
N TRP A 6 1.22 5.99 15.33
CA TRP A 6 0.74 4.62 15.56
C TRP A 6 1.89 3.62 15.60
N ALA A 7 2.80 3.68 14.63
CA ALA A 7 3.93 2.76 14.56
C ALA A 7 4.83 2.86 15.80
N ARG A 8 5.03 4.08 16.32
CA ARG A 8 5.79 4.31 17.56
C ARG A 8 5.01 3.87 18.80
N GLY A 9 3.73 4.22 18.91
CA GLY A 9 2.90 3.90 20.07
C GLY A 9 2.64 2.40 20.25
N LEU A 10 2.62 1.66 19.14
CA LEU A 10 2.42 0.20 19.14
C LEU A 10 3.73 -0.58 18.97
N ASP A 11 4.88 0.11 18.91
CA ASP A 11 6.22 -0.46 18.75
C ASP A 11 6.29 -1.52 17.64
N TYR A 12 5.98 -1.10 16.41
CA TYR A 12 6.00 -1.99 15.24
C TYR A 12 7.36 -2.66 15.02
N SER A 13 8.44 -2.08 15.55
CA SER A 13 9.79 -2.66 15.49
C SER A 13 9.91 -4.01 16.22
N ARG A 14 9.01 -4.29 17.17
CA ARG A 14 9.00 -5.53 17.95
C ARG A 14 7.94 -6.52 17.50
N VAL A 15 7.11 -6.17 16.52
CA VAL A 15 6.12 -7.09 15.97
C VAL A 15 6.84 -8.18 15.18
N PRO A 16 6.56 -9.48 15.44
CA PRO A 16 7.12 -10.56 14.66
C PRO A 16 6.85 -10.42 13.16
N LEU A 17 7.89 -10.56 12.35
CA LEU A 17 7.81 -10.35 10.90
C LEU A 17 6.81 -11.31 10.22
N ASP A 18 6.62 -12.51 10.75
CA ASP A 18 5.69 -13.50 10.20
C ASP A 18 4.23 -13.04 10.32
N ILE A 19 3.87 -12.37 11.42
CA ILE A 19 2.54 -11.79 11.62
C ILE A 19 2.32 -10.68 10.59
N SER A 20 3.27 -9.73 10.48
CA SER A 20 3.21 -8.63 9.51
C SER A 20 3.11 -9.15 8.07
N GLY A 21 3.88 -10.19 7.73
CA GLY A 21 3.83 -10.84 6.42
C GLY A 21 2.47 -11.46 6.09
N ARG A 22 1.85 -12.15 7.04
CA ARG A 22 0.50 -12.74 6.84
C ARG A 22 -0.58 -11.68 6.64
N VAL A 23 -0.52 -10.58 7.40
CA VAL A 23 -1.44 -9.46 7.23
C VAL A 23 -1.27 -8.83 5.85
N TYR A 24 -0.02 -8.59 5.44
CA TYR A 24 0.29 -8.06 4.12
C TYR A 24 -0.27 -8.95 3.00
N GLU A 25 0.00 -10.26 3.03
CA GLU A 25 -0.47 -11.19 1.99
C GLU A 25 -1.99 -11.25 1.89
N SER A 26 -2.70 -11.21 3.03
CA SER A 26 -4.16 -11.18 3.04
C SER A 26 -4.71 -9.93 2.35
N VAL A 27 -4.16 -8.75 2.70
CA VAL A 27 -4.61 -7.48 2.10
C VAL A 27 -4.22 -7.40 0.63
N ARG A 28 -2.99 -7.79 0.28
CA ARG A 28 -2.50 -7.85 -1.10
C ARG A 28 -3.40 -8.71 -1.98
N SER A 29 -3.80 -9.89 -1.50
CA SER A 29 -4.68 -10.80 -2.22
C SER A 29 -6.05 -10.16 -2.51
N ALA A 30 -6.63 -9.46 -1.53
CA ALA A 30 -7.88 -8.74 -1.71
C ALA A 30 -7.74 -7.59 -2.72
N ILE A 31 -6.67 -6.79 -2.63
CA ILE A 31 -6.43 -5.68 -3.56
C ILE A 31 -6.28 -6.19 -4.99
N ILE A 32 -5.51 -7.26 -5.23
CA ILE A 32 -5.36 -7.84 -6.56
C ILE A 32 -6.70 -8.31 -7.12
N TYR A 33 -7.50 -8.98 -6.29
CA TYR A 33 -8.84 -9.40 -6.69
C TYR A 33 -9.71 -8.20 -7.09
N TYR A 34 -9.80 -7.19 -6.24
CA TYR A 34 -10.63 -6.01 -6.53
C TYR A 34 -10.12 -5.20 -7.73
N ALA A 35 -8.81 -5.06 -7.89
CA ALA A 35 -8.23 -4.41 -9.06
C ALA A 35 -8.61 -5.18 -10.34
N GLY A 36 -8.48 -6.50 -10.35
CA GLY A 36 -8.85 -7.32 -11.50
C GLY A 36 -10.33 -7.20 -11.90
N VAL A 37 -11.22 -6.95 -10.94
CA VAL A 37 -12.66 -6.81 -11.20
C VAL A 37 -13.07 -5.37 -11.53
N HIS A 38 -12.47 -4.38 -10.87
CA HIS A 38 -12.98 -3.01 -10.83
C HIS A 38 -12.09 -1.96 -11.50
N TYR A 39 -10.81 -2.24 -11.75
CA TYR A 39 -9.87 -1.23 -12.25
C TYR A 39 -10.35 -0.58 -13.56
N ASP A 40 -10.77 -1.38 -14.54
CA ASP A 40 -11.33 -0.84 -15.78
C ASP A 40 -12.82 -0.56 -15.69
N ARG A 41 -13.58 -1.45 -15.07
CA ARG A 41 -15.04 -1.38 -15.02
C ARG A 41 -15.56 -0.17 -14.24
N SER A 42 -14.92 0.13 -13.13
CA SER A 42 -15.36 1.11 -12.13
C SER A 42 -14.28 2.13 -11.78
N GLY A 43 -13.11 2.06 -12.42
CA GLY A 43 -11.97 2.91 -12.11
C GLY A 43 -12.22 4.41 -12.24
N HIS A 44 -13.19 4.82 -13.06
CA HIS A 44 -13.57 6.22 -13.29
C HIS A 44 -14.45 6.82 -12.18
N LEU A 45 -14.94 6.01 -11.23
CA LEU A 45 -15.77 6.51 -10.15
C LEU A 45 -14.95 7.41 -9.22
N GLU A 46 -15.49 8.59 -8.94
CA GLU A 46 -14.84 9.63 -8.15
C GLU A 46 -15.38 9.71 -6.72
N TRP A 47 -14.53 10.17 -5.81
CA TRP A 47 -14.94 10.67 -4.49
C TRP A 47 -14.00 11.81 -4.06
N VAL A 48 -14.37 12.49 -2.97
CA VAL A 48 -13.58 13.57 -2.40
C VAL A 48 -12.76 13.05 -1.21
N HIS A 49 -11.44 12.98 -1.37
CA HIS A 49 -10.50 12.75 -0.28
C HIS A 49 -10.28 14.07 0.48
N SER A 50 -10.31 14.02 1.81
CA SER A 50 -10.26 15.21 2.67
C SER A 50 -8.97 16.04 2.53
N VAL A 51 -7.89 15.42 2.03
CA VAL A 51 -6.58 16.07 1.84
C VAL A 51 -6.23 16.23 0.36
N ASP A 52 -6.54 15.22 -0.47
CA ASP A 52 -6.04 15.15 -1.86
C ASP A 52 -7.07 15.63 -2.89
N GLY A 53 -8.25 16.07 -2.44
CA GLY A 53 -9.32 16.50 -3.33
C GLY A 53 -9.98 15.33 -4.06
N VAL A 54 -10.46 15.57 -5.28
CA VAL A 54 -11.13 14.55 -6.09
C VAL A 54 -10.14 13.48 -6.52
N ARG A 55 -10.51 12.21 -6.30
CA ARG A 55 -9.73 11.03 -6.67
C ARG A 55 -10.64 10.01 -7.32
N THR A 56 -10.10 9.26 -8.29
CA THR A 56 -10.79 8.14 -8.91
C THR A 56 -10.44 6.83 -8.23
N LEU A 57 -11.28 5.80 -8.41
CA LEU A 57 -10.97 4.45 -7.93
C LEU A 57 -9.68 3.89 -8.54
N ARG A 58 -9.39 4.23 -9.80
CA ARG A 58 -8.14 3.86 -10.47
C ARG A 58 -6.93 4.45 -9.75
N ASP A 59 -7.01 5.72 -9.35
CA ASP A 59 -5.90 6.41 -8.68
C ASP A 59 -5.51 5.76 -7.36
N GLU A 60 -6.45 5.14 -6.64
CA GLU A 60 -6.11 4.41 -5.41
C GLU A 60 -5.43 3.07 -5.65
N PHE A 61 -5.87 2.33 -6.68
CA PHE A 61 -5.16 1.11 -7.07
C PHE A 61 -3.74 1.43 -7.52
N ASP A 62 -3.57 2.46 -8.34
CA ASP A 62 -2.26 2.92 -8.81
C ASP A 62 -1.38 3.41 -7.64
N LYS A 63 -1.97 4.12 -6.68
CA LYS A 63 -1.27 4.52 -5.45
C LYS A 63 -0.77 3.32 -4.65
N VAL A 64 -1.58 2.27 -4.49
CA VAL A 64 -1.15 1.05 -3.78
C VAL A 64 0.00 0.37 -4.53
N ALA A 65 -0.05 0.29 -5.87
CA ALA A 65 1.03 -0.27 -6.66
C ALA A 65 2.34 0.54 -6.52
N ALA A 66 2.27 1.87 -6.69
CA ALA A 66 3.42 2.77 -6.58
C ALA A 66 4.03 2.74 -5.16
N HIS A 67 3.19 2.72 -4.13
CA HIS A 67 3.64 2.62 -2.73
C HIS A 67 4.38 1.31 -2.44
N ASN A 68 3.90 0.19 -2.96
CA ASN A 68 4.58 -1.09 -2.83
C ASN A 68 5.93 -1.11 -3.56
N GLU A 69 6.00 -0.59 -4.79
CA GLU A 69 7.27 -0.54 -5.53
C GLU A 69 8.31 0.36 -4.82
N HIS A 70 7.86 1.47 -4.24
CA HIS A 70 8.72 2.33 -3.43
C HIS A 70 9.31 1.57 -2.24
N HIS A 71 8.51 0.82 -1.49
CA HIS A 71 9.01 0.01 -0.37
C HIS A 71 9.90 -1.15 -0.82
N LEU A 72 9.59 -1.82 -1.93
CA LEU A 72 10.48 -2.84 -2.49
C LEU A 72 11.85 -2.26 -2.85
N THR A 73 11.87 -1.04 -3.41
CA THR A 73 13.12 -0.32 -3.66
C THR A 73 13.89 -0.05 -2.37
N GLN A 74 13.24 0.45 -1.31
CA GLN A 74 13.86 0.64 0.00
C GLN A 74 14.46 -0.66 0.56
N VAL A 75 13.73 -1.78 0.47
CA VAL A 75 14.19 -3.09 0.93
C VAL A 75 15.40 -3.57 0.12
N ARG A 76 15.37 -3.46 -1.22
CA ARG A 76 16.51 -3.84 -2.08
C ARG A 76 17.76 -3.04 -1.71
N LEU A 77 17.63 -1.72 -1.53
CA LEU A 77 18.72 -0.85 -1.11
C LEU A 77 19.29 -1.27 0.25
N ALA A 78 18.43 -1.53 1.24
CA ALA A 78 18.86 -1.99 2.57
C ALA A 78 19.59 -3.35 2.53
N LEU A 79 19.23 -4.22 1.58
CA LEU A 79 19.87 -5.51 1.36
C LEU A 79 21.12 -5.44 0.45
N GLY A 80 21.52 -4.25 -0.02
CA GLY A 80 22.64 -4.08 -0.94
C GLY A 80 22.42 -4.68 -2.33
N ARG A 81 21.15 -4.85 -2.74
CA ARG A 81 20.78 -5.37 -4.06
C ARG A 81 20.43 -4.21 -4.99
N PRO A 82 20.87 -4.22 -6.26
CA PRO A 82 20.46 -3.19 -7.22
C PRO A 82 18.94 -3.21 -7.43
N ALA A 83 18.36 -2.04 -7.73
CA ALA A 83 16.99 -1.96 -8.24
C ALA A 83 16.91 -2.73 -9.58
N ALA A 84 15.81 -3.46 -9.77
CA ALA A 84 15.56 -4.22 -10.99
C ALA A 84 15.26 -3.31 -12.18
#